data_AF-A0A356GGN5-F1
#
_entry.id   AF-A0A356GGN5-F1
#
_cell.length_a   1.000
_cell.length_b   1.000
_cell.length_c   1.000
_cell.angle_alpha   90.00
_cell.angle_beta   90.00
_cell.angle_gamma   90.00
#
_symmetry.space_group_name_H-M   'P 1'
#
loop_
_entity.id
_entity.type
_entity.pdbx_description
1 polymer ?
#
loop_
_entity_poly.entity_id
_entity_poly.type
_entity_poly.pdbx_seq_one_letter_code
_entity_poly.pdbx_strand_id
1 'polypeptide(L)'
;MTLTEKVAYIKGLVAALETDKNDKVFSAVLDLLSDLAATVSDLDDKSEYLEKYIEEVDEDLGALEDEFYGDECDDCECKDCAEEDCDCRCDDCLDDDCDCCDDDCDCIEVECPYCGETVCLDDTVDFDNVKCPACGETFSCVCDDDCDCCDDDDCGCEH
;
A
#
# COMPACT_ATOMS: atom_id res chain seq x y z
N MET A 1 -27.64 26.69 -20.74
CA MET A 1 -28.73 27.16 -19.85
C MET A 1 -28.39 26.80 -18.44
N THR A 2 -28.19 27.78 -17.57
CA THR A 2 -27.97 27.58 -16.13
C THR A 2 -29.23 27.04 -15.45
N LEU A 3 -29.09 26.45 -14.26
CA LEU A 3 -30.24 25.98 -13.48
C LEU A 3 -31.22 27.14 -13.19
N THR A 4 -30.70 28.32 -12.91
CA THR A 4 -31.46 29.55 -12.69
C THR A 4 -32.29 29.95 -13.92
N GLU A 5 -31.72 29.85 -15.13
CA GLU A 5 -32.44 30.11 -16.38
C GLU A 5 -33.55 29.07 -16.63
N LYS A 6 -33.30 27.80 -16.32
CA LYS A 6 -34.32 26.73 -16.43
C LYS A 6 -35.47 26.95 -15.45
N VAL A 7 -35.18 27.35 -14.22
CA VAL A 7 -36.20 27.64 -13.20
C VAL A 7 -37.01 28.89 -13.59
N ALA A 8 -36.37 29.94 -14.11
CA ALA A 8 -37.05 31.13 -14.60
C ALA A 8 -37.98 30.81 -15.79
N TYR A 9 -37.55 29.93 -16.70
CA TYR A 9 -38.37 29.46 -17.81
C TYR A 9 -39.62 28.71 -17.33
N ILE A 10 -39.47 27.78 -16.36
CA ILE A 10 -40.59 27.04 -15.78
C ILE A 10 -41.53 27.98 -14.99
N LYS A 11 -40.98 28.96 -14.25
CA LYS A 11 -41.78 30.01 -13.59
C LYS A 11 -42.67 30.75 -14.60
N GLY A 12 -42.15 31.11 -15.76
CA GLY A 12 -42.91 31.75 -16.83
C GLY A 12 -44.02 30.86 -17.42
N LEU A 13 -43.74 29.57 -17.61
CA LEU A 13 -44.74 28.61 -18.11
C LEU A 13 -45.89 28.39 -17.12
N VAL A 14 -45.58 28.27 -15.83
CA VAL A 14 -46.58 28.07 -14.77
C VAL A 14 -47.43 29.32 -14.57
N ALA A 15 -46.85 30.52 -14.69
CA ALA A 15 -47.62 31.77 -14.61
C ALA A 15 -48.61 31.95 -15.78
N ALA A 16 -48.41 31.25 -16.90
CA ALA A 16 -49.31 31.25 -18.05
C ALA A 16 -50.42 30.18 -17.96
N LEU A 17 -50.33 29.26 -17.00
CA LEU A 17 -51.37 28.25 -16.74
C LEU A 17 -52.45 28.86 -15.84
N GLU A 18 -53.72 28.77 -16.24
CA GLU A 18 -54.85 29.15 -15.38
C GLU A 18 -55.04 28.07 -14.29
N THR A 19 -54.43 28.25 -13.12
CA THR A 19 -54.36 27.22 -12.06
C THR A 19 -55.21 27.55 -10.81
N ASP A 20 -56.53 27.44 -10.94
CA ASP A 20 -57.49 27.86 -9.90
C ASP A 20 -57.46 27.13 -8.54
N LYS A 21 -56.71 26.02 -8.36
CA LYS A 21 -56.73 25.24 -7.10
C LYS A 21 -55.38 24.89 -6.48
N ASN A 22 -54.29 24.89 -7.25
CA ASN A 22 -52.97 24.42 -6.81
C ASN A 22 -51.87 25.49 -6.90
N ASP A 23 -52.20 26.75 -7.24
CA ASP A 23 -51.25 27.87 -7.36
C ASP A 23 -50.26 27.99 -6.21
N LYS A 24 -50.76 27.83 -4.98
CA LYS A 24 -49.91 27.93 -3.78
C LYS A 24 -48.83 26.85 -3.72
N VAL A 25 -49.16 25.64 -4.18
CA VAL A 25 -48.20 24.52 -4.23
C VAL A 25 -47.18 24.76 -5.33
N PHE A 26 -47.63 25.19 -6.52
CA PHE A 26 -46.72 25.50 -7.60
C PHE A 26 -45.78 26.66 -7.28
N SER A 27 -46.26 27.73 -6.65
CA SER A 27 -45.40 28.82 -6.18
C SER A 27 -44.35 28.32 -5.19
N ALA A 28 -44.75 27.52 -4.19
CA ALA A 28 -43.82 26.98 -3.20
C ALA A 28 -42.77 26.06 -3.83
N VAL A 29 -43.15 25.23 -4.81
CA VAL A 29 -42.21 24.38 -5.56
C VAL A 29 -41.25 25.22 -6.40
N LEU A 30 -41.75 26.27 -7.06
CA LEU A 30 -40.91 27.14 -7.89
C LEU A 30 -39.92 27.97 -7.07
N ASP A 31 -40.30 28.38 -5.86
CA ASP A 31 -39.42 29.08 -4.94
C ASP A 31 -38.35 28.12 -4.41
N LEU A 32 -38.72 26.91 -3.99
CA LEU A 32 -37.75 25.87 -3.60
C LEU A 32 -36.79 25.51 -4.75
N LEU A 33 -37.28 25.41 -5.99
CA LEU A 33 -36.42 25.19 -7.15
C LEU A 33 -35.47 26.37 -7.41
N SER A 34 -35.89 27.60 -7.10
CA SER A 34 -35.04 28.79 -7.23
C SER A 34 -33.93 28.78 -6.18
N ASP A 35 -34.28 28.45 -4.94
CA ASP A 35 -33.33 28.32 -3.84
C ASP A 35 -32.33 27.18 -4.12
N LEU A 36 -32.81 26.04 -4.62
CA LEU A 36 -31.94 24.95 -5.06
C LEU A 36 -31.02 25.37 -6.21
N ALA A 37 -31.53 26.09 -7.20
CA ALA A 37 -30.69 26.58 -8.30
C ALA A 37 -29.59 27.53 -7.79
N ALA A 38 -29.89 28.41 -6.84
CA ALA A 38 -28.91 29.30 -6.23
C ALA A 38 -27.86 28.53 -5.43
N THR A 39 -28.29 27.65 -4.52
CA THR A 39 -27.36 26.84 -3.69
C THR A 39 -26.47 25.93 -4.52
N VAL A 40 -26.97 25.35 -5.62
CA VAL A 40 -26.16 24.53 -6.53
C VAL A 40 -25.14 25.40 -7.28
N SER A 41 -25.51 26.61 -7.70
CA SER A 41 -24.55 27.55 -8.31
C SER A 41 -23.44 27.92 -7.34
N ASP A 42 -23.78 28.24 -6.08
CA ASP A 42 -22.78 28.56 -5.05
C ASP A 42 -21.87 27.36 -4.71
N LEU A 43 -22.37 26.13 -4.89
CA LEU A 43 -21.60 24.90 -4.70
C LEU A 43 -20.63 24.68 -5.86
N ASP A 44 -21.08 24.93 -7.09
CA ASP A 44 -20.28 24.85 -8.31
C ASP A 44 -19.06 25.77 -8.21
N ASP A 45 -19.28 27.04 -7.83
CA ASP A 45 -18.21 28.03 -7.61
C ASP A 45 -17.19 27.57 -6.55
N LYS A 46 -17.67 26.92 -5.48
CA LYS A 46 -16.79 26.37 -4.42
C LYS A 46 -16.04 25.13 -4.88
N SER A 47 -16.64 24.30 -5.73
CA SER A 47 -15.99 23.15 -6.33
C SER A 47 -14.84 23.59 -7.21
N GLU A 48 -15.08 24.56 -8.11
CA GLU A 48 -14.03 25.14 -8.97
C GLU A 48 -12.89 25.77 -8.14
N TYR A 49 -13.20 26.38 -7.00
CA TYR A 49 -12.18 26.91 -6.10
C TYR A 49 -11.36 25.80 -5.45
N LEU A 50 -12.02 24.73 -4.98
CA LEU A 50 -11.35 23.57 -4.37
C LEU A 50 -10.47 22.83 -5.37
N GLU A 51 -10.91 22.68 -6.62
CA GLU A 51 -10.11 22.08 -7.69
C GLU A 51 -8.78 22.80 -7.86
N LYS A 52 -8.80 24.14 -7.99
CA LYS A 52 -7.57 24.94 -8.09
C LYS A 52 -6.70 24.84 -6.85
N TYR A 53 -7.30 24.84 -5.66
CA TYR A 53 -6.54 24.69 -4.42
C TYR A 53 -5.85 23.31 -4.33
N ILE A 54 -6.51 22.25 -4.80
CA ILE A 54 -5.92 20.90 -4.84
C ILE A 54 -4.80 20.85 -5.88
N GLU A 55 -4.97 21.47 -7.05
CA GLU A 55 -3.90 21.59 -8.05
C GLU A 55 -2.67 22.31 -7.48
N GLU A 56 -2.85 23.41 -6.73
CA GLU A 56 -1.76 24.11 -6.05
C GLU A 56 -1.06 23.20 -5.03
N VAL A 57 -1.82 22.44 -4.24
CA VAL A 57 -1.26 21.51 -3.26
C VAL A 57 -0.50 20.36 -3.93
N ASP A 58 -1.02 19.82 -5.03
CA ASP A 58 -0.37 18.76 -5.81
C ASP A 58 0.97 19.23 -6.39
N GLU A 59 1.01 20.44 -6.95
CA GLU A 59 2.25 21.07 -7.45
C GLU A 59 3.28 21.27 -6.33
N ASP A 60 2.85 21.79 -5.17
CA ASP A 60 3.72 22.00 -4.01
C ASP A 60 4.28 20.67 -3.47
N LEU A 61 3.45 19.62 -3.40
CA LEU A 61 3.87 18.29 -2.96
C LEU A 61 4.84 17.66 -3.96
N GLY A 62 4.57 17.74 -5.26
CA GLY A 62 5.49 17.25 -6.30
C GLY A 62 6.85 17.93 -6.23
N ALA A 63 6.89 19.25 -5.98
CA ALA A 63 8.15 19.97 -5.79
C ALA A 63 8.92 19.50 -4.54
N LEU A 64 8.21 19.19 -3.45
CA LEU A 64 8.82 18.61 -2.25
C LEU A 64 9.31 17.18 -2.50
N GLU A 65 8.57 16.37 -3.25
CA GLU A 65 8.97 15.03 -3.63
C GLU A 65 10.26 15.06 -4.44
N ASP A 66 10.35 15.96 -5.43
CA ASP A 66 11.58 16.17 -6.21
C ASP A 66 12.75 16.63 -5.33
N GLU A 67 12.53 17.55 -4.36
CA GLU A 67 13.60 18.05 -3.48
C GLU A 67 14.12 17.00 -2.48
N PHE A 68 13.25 16.15 -1.95
CA PHE A 68 13.60 15.20 -0.89
C PHE A 68 13.86 13.77 -1.40
N TYR A 69 13.21 13.36 -2.49
CA TYR A 69 13.27 12.01 -3.05
C TYR A 69 13.75 11.98 -4.52
N GLY A 70 13.87 13.12 -5.20
CA GLY A 70 14.22 13.19 -6.64
C GLY A 70 15.68 12.88 -6.98
N ASP A 71 16.60 12.94 -6.00
CA ASP A 71 18.03 12.68 -6.22
C ASP A 71 18.42 11.18 -6.10
N GLU A 72 17.52 10.29 -5.67
CA GLU A 72 17.85 8.87 -5.42
C GLU A 72 17.46 7.91 -6.57
N CYS A 73 16.77 8.40 -7.62
CA CYS A 73 16.26 7.55 -8.71
C CYS A 73 16.90 7.79 -10.09
N ASP A 74 17.84 8.73 -10.23
CA ASP A 74 18.39 9.11 -11.55
C ASP A 74 19.61 8.27 -12.01
N ASP A 75 20.03 7.26 -11.24
CA ASP A 75 21.05 6.26 -11.65
C ASP A 75 20.45 4.87 -11.93
N CYS A 76 19.14 4.69 -11.77
CA CYS A 76 18.48 3.45 -12.17
C CYS A 76 17.96 3.61 -13.61
N GLU A 77 18.68 3.08 -14.60
CA GLU A 77 18.30 3.03 -16.03
C GLU A 77 17.02 2.18 -16.30
N CYS A 78 16.08 2.09 -15.37
CA CYS A 78 14.83 1.38 -15.52
C CYS A 78 13.82 2.27 -16.24
N LYS A 79 13.90 2.27 -17.56
CA LYS A 79 13.03 3.05 -18.46
C LYS A 79 11.56 2.54 -18.52
N ASP A 80 11.19 1.55 -17.70
CA ASP A 80 9.93 0.80 -17.79
C ASP A 80 9.20 0.66 -16.42
N CYS A 81 9.34 1.61 -15.50
CA CYS A 81 8.60 1.61 -14.21
C CYS A 81 7.10 1.96 -14.34
N ALA A 82 6.52 1.84 -15.54
CA ALA A 82 5.13 2.18 -15.82
C ALA A 82 4.19 0.96 -15.83
N GLU A 83 4.68 -0.23 -15.50
CA GLU A 83 3.84 -1.43 -15.31
C GLU A 83 3.70 -1.74 -13.81
N GLU A 84 2.47 -2.09 -13.41
CA GLU A 84 1.96 -2.32 -12.05
C GLU A 84 2.57 -3.55 -11.36
N ASP A 85 3.72 -4.03 -11.84
CA ASP A 85 4.43 -5.24 -11.40
C ASP A 85 5.96 -5.04 -11.55
N CYS A 86 6.43 -3.85 -11.17
CA CYS A 86 7.86 -3.57 -11.15
C CYS A 86 8.47 -4.24 -9.91
N ASP A 87 9.06 -5.42 -10.11
CA ASP A 87 10.08 -6.04 -9.24
C ASP A 87 11.31 -5.12 -9.18
N CYS A 88 11.14 -3.94 -8.58
CA CYS A 88 12.25 -3.14 -8.11
C CYS A 88 12.97 -3.98 -7.07
N ARG A 89 14.09 -4.55 -7.48
CA ARG A 89 15.14 -5.05 -6.59
C ARG A 89 15.69 -3.86 -5.82
N CYS A 90 14.90 -3.38 -4.87
CA CYS A 90 15.29 -2.41 -3.87
C CYS A 90 16.44 -3.03 -3.10
N ASP A 91 17.51 -2.26 -2.94
CA ASP A 91 18.67 -2.58 -2.10
C ASP A 91 18.31 -2.63 -0.59
N ASP A 92 17.01 -2.71 -0.26
CA ASP A 92 16.40 -2.75 1.07
C ASP A 92 15.82 -4.14 1.41
N CYS A 93 16.40 -5.21 0.84
CA CYS A 93 16.19 -6.59 1.31
C CYS A 93 16.87 -6.87 2.67
N LEU A 94 16.80 -5.90 3.60
CA LEU A 94 17.36 -5.97 4.95
C LEU A 94 16.28 -6.00 6.04
N ASP A 95 15.04 -6.32 5.67
CA ASP A 95 13.99 -6.65 6.63
C ASP A 95 13.67 -8.14 6.53
N ASP A 96 13.80 -8.82 7.68
CA ASP A 96 13.76 -10.27 7.92
C ASP A 96 12.35 -10.87 7.74
N ASP A 97 11.46 -10.17 7.03
CA ASP A 97 10.03 -10.50 6.88
C ASP A 97 9.60 -10.42 5.40
N CYS A 98 10.54 -10.67 4.48
CA CYS A 98 10.27 -10.77 3.06
C CYS A 98 9.84 -12.21 2.70
N ASP A 99 8.53 -12.41 2.47
CA ASP A 99 7.90 -13.64 1.96
C ASP A 99 8.39 -14.09 0.55
N CYS A 100 9.52 -13.55 0.06
CA CYS A 100 10.15 -13.91 -1.22
C CYS A 100 11.19 -15.04 -1.09
N CYS A 101 11.44 -15.56 0.11
CA CYS A 101 12.21 -16.78 0.32
C CYS A 101 11.28 -17.98 0.11
N ASP A 102 11.08 -18.32 -1.17
CA ASP A 102 10.43 -19.56 -1.58
C ASP A 102 11.04 -20.79 -0.87
N ASP A 103 10.16 -21.76 -0.64
CA ASP A 103 10.22 -23.05 0.07
C ASP A 103 11.33 -24.04 -0.39
N ASP A 104 12.50 -23.57 -0.84
CA ASP A 104 13.62 -24.37 -1.40
C ASP A 104 15.01 -23.77 -1.04
N CYS A 105 15.19 -23.21 0.16
CA CYS A 105 16.54 -22.93 0.67
C CYS A 105 17.06 -24.20 1.36
N ASP A 106 17.96 -24.94 0.70
CA ASP A 106 18.64 -26.16 1.21
C ASP A 106 19.58 -25.83 2.40
N CYS A 107 19.05 -25.24 3.47
CA CYS A 107 19.78 -24.95 4.70
C CYS A 107 19.20 -25.72 5.88
N ILE A 108 20.07 -26.43 6.59
CA ILE A 108 19.72 -27.21 7.79
C ILE A 108 19.80 -26.30 9.00
N GLU A 109 18.69 -26.20 9.74
CA GLU A 109 18.64 -25.47 11.01
C GLU A 109 19.14 -26.36 12.16
N VAL A 110 20.10 -25.85 12.93
CA VAL A 110 20.67 -26.55 14.10
C VAL A 110 20.73 -25.60 15.29
N GLU A 111 20.27 -26.04 16.46
CA GLU A 111 20.43 -25.28 17.70
C GLU A 111 21.86 -25.45 18.26
N CYS A 112 22.56 -24.33 18.49
CA CYS A 112 23.89 -24.38 19.08
C CYS A 112 23.81 -24.85 20.54
N PRO A 113 24.46 -25.96 20.94
CA PRO A 113 24.36 -26.50 22.30
C PRO A 113 25.01 -25.61 23.38
N TYR A 114 25.77 -24.59 22.97
CA TYR A 114 26.49 -23.70 23.88
C TYR A 114 25.73 -22.39 24.17
N CYS A 115 24.99 -21.86 23.20
CA CYS A 115 24.27 -20.59 23.36
C CYS A 115 22.76 -20.70 23.16
N GLY A 116 22.25 -21.83 22.66
CA GLY A 116 20.83 -22.04 22.37
C GLY A 116 20.32 -21.19 21.20
N GLU A 117 21.22 -20.69 20.35
CA GLU A 117 20.85 -19.92 19.16
C GLU A 117 20.71 -20.88 17.98
N THR A 118 19.58 -20.82 17.28
CA THR A 118 19.35 -21.58 16.05
C THR A 118 20.20 -20.97 14.94
N VAL A 119 21.03 -21.80 14.32
CA VAL A 119 21.90 -21.40 13.22
C VAL A 119 21.49 -22.16 11.95
N CYS A 120 21.29 -21.43 10.85
CA CYS A 120 21.03 -22.01 9.53
C CYS A 120 22.37 -22.32 8.86
N LEU A 121 22.61 -23.59 8.52
CA LEU A 121 23.84 -24.08 7.91
C LEU A 121 23.53 -24.60 6.50
N ASP A 122 24.29 -24.14 5.53
CA ASP A 122 24.25 -24.63 4.16
C ASP A 122 25.05 -25.94 4.02
N ASP A 123 24.68 -26.80 3.08
CA ASP A 123 25.33 -28.09 2.74
C ASP A 123 26.84 -28.00 2.45
N THR A 124 27.35 -26.80 2.22
CA THR A 124 28.78 -26.52 2.01
C THR A 124 29.60 -26.42 3.29
N VAL A 125 28.97 -26.42 4.47
CA VAL A 125 29.65 -26.34 5.77
C VAL A 125 30.08 -27.72 6.25
N ASP A 126 31.29 -27.79 6.79
CA ASP A 126 31.85 -29.02 7.37
C ASP A 126 31.17 -29.31 8.73
N PHE A 127 30.21 -30.26 8.75
CA PHE A 127 29.41 -30.61 9.92
C PHE A 127 30.25 -31.12 11.12
N ASP A 128 31.51 -31.51 10.91
CA ASP A 128 32.43 -31.89 11.98
C ASP A 128 33.01 -30.69 12.75
N ASN A 129 33.04 -29.49 12.14
CA ASN A 129 33.65 -28.30 12.73
C ASN A 129 32.85 -27.02 12.41
N VAL A 130 31.59 -27.01 12.83
CA VAL A 130 30.70 -25.85 12.69
C VAL A 130 31.10 -24.78 13.71
N LYS A 131 31.35 -23.56 13.25
CA LYS A 131 31.56 -22.40 14.12
C LYS A 131 30.28 -21.62 14.29
N CYS A 132 29.77 -21.54 15.51
CA CYS A 132 28.60 -20.73 15.79
C CYS A 132 28.93 -19.24 15.57
N PRO A 133 28.19 -18.50 14.72
CA PRO A 133 28.38 -17.06 14.54
C PRO A 133 28.02 -16.24 15.79
N ALA A 134 27.13 -16.73 16.65
CA ALA A 134 26.67 -16.02 17.85
C ALA A 134 27.67 -16.11 19.02
N CYS A 135 28.23 -17.29 19.30
CA CYS A 135 29.15 -17.49 20.43
C CYS A 135 30.61 -17.75 20.04
N GLY A 136 30.89 -18.04 18.76
CA GLY A 136 32.23 -18.31 18.25
C GLY A 136 32.81 -19.68 18.61
N GLU A 137 32.06 -20.51 19.34
CA GLU A 137 32.48 -21.87 19.70
C GLU A 137 32.27 -22.86 18.55
N THR A 138 33.18 -23.84 18.45
CA THR A 138 33.11 -24.92 17.47
C THR A 138 32.38 -26.12 18.04
N PHE A 139 31.41 -26.65 17.29
CA PHE A 139 30.71 -27.90 17.64
C PHE A 139 30.57 -28.81 16.41
N SER A 140 30.41 -30.11 16.65
CA SER A 140 30.19 -31.11 15.61
C SER A 140 28.74 -31.57 15.64
N CYS A 141 28.10 -31.61 14.48
CA CYS A 141 26.72 -32.06 14.32
C CYS A 141 26.60 -33.44 13.68
N VAL A 142 27.72 -34.17 13.57
CA VAL A 142 27.74 -35.53 13.03
C VAL A 142 27.27 -36.50 14.10
N CYS A 143 26.18 -37.20 13.81
CA CYS A 143 25.78 -38.39 14.54
C CYS A 143 26.75 -39.53 14.21
N ASP A 144 27.69 -39.83 15.11
CA ASP A 144 28.44 -41.07 15.03
C ASP A 144 27.44 -42.24 15.19
N ASP A 145 27.32 -43.08 14.16
CA ASP A 145 26.47 -44.30 14.04
C ASP A 145 26.75 -45.38 15.14
N ASP A 146 27.56 -45.07 16.16
CA ASP A 146 27.89 -45.90 17.33
C ASP A 146 27.40 -45.26 18.66
N CYS A 147 26.53 -44.25 18.62
CA CYS A 147 25.88 -43.70 19.81
C CYS A 147 24.49 -44.30 20.02
N ASP A 148 24.36 -45.11 21.09
CA ASP A 148 23.16 -45.81 21.58
C ASP A 148 22.05 -44.85 22.11
N CYS A 149 21.93 -43.65 21.54
CA CYS A 149 21.00 -42.59 21.96
C CYS A 149 19.82 -42.38 21.00
N CYS A 150 19.66 -43.23 19.98
CA CYS A 150 18.56 -43.15 19.02
C CYS A 150 17.30 -43.92 19.49
N ASP A 151 16.88 -43.75 20.75
CA ASP A 151 15.67 -44.41 21.28
C ASP A 151 14.75 -43.46 22.08
N ASP A 152 14.97 -42.15 22.02
CA ASP A 152 13.98 -41.17 22.49
C ASP A 152 13.66 -40.18 21.35
N ASP A 153 12.37 -40.09 21.03
CA ASP A 153 11.70 -39.32 19.96
C ASP A 153 11.90 -37.78 20.05
N ASP A 154 13.13 -37.29 20.25
CA ASP A 154 13.42 -35.86 20.41
C ASP A 154 14.77 -35.48 19.76
N CYS A 155 14.96 -35.90 18.52
CA CYS A 155 15.96 -35.30 17.63
C CYS A 155 15.18 -34.74 16.45
N GLY A 156 14.93 -33.42 16.47
CA GLY A 156 14.14 -32.67 15.49
C GLY A 156 14.81 -32.56 14.12
N CYS A 157 15.25 -33.67 13.56
CA CYS A 157 15.67 -33.78 12.17
C CYS A 157 14.43 -34.15 11.35
N GLU A 158 13.61 -33.15 10.99
CA GLU A 158 12.71 -33.32 9.85
C GLU A 158 13.52 -33.16 8.56
N HIS A 159 13.30 -34.11 7.64
CA HIS A 159 13.99 -34.29 6.37
C HIS A 159 13.45 -33.35 5.29
#